data_AF-A0A6J7HDL9-F1
#
_entry.id   AF-A0A6J7HDL9-F1
#
_cell.length_a   1.000
_cell.length_b   1.000
_cell.length_c   1.000
_cell.angle_alpha   90.00
_cell.angle_beta   90.00
_cell.angle_gamma   90.00
#
_symmetry.space_group_name_H-M   'P 1'
#
loop_
_entity.id
_entity.type
_entity.pdbx_description
1 polymer ?
#
loop_
_entity_poly.entity_id
_entity_poly.type
_entity_poly.pdbx_seq_one_letter_code
_entity_poly.pdbx_strand_id
1 'polypeptide(L)'
;MKDEIATLQIRVEFGITRMFDHACGNCEACLRGVLLSCTEPWAVGVEILRGAVEPDVMLRAVTAAAAFASSGASTDAVVLVLSDTPTLAQLIRAIHVGQVLESTSSADPDVRAALQELTPTGRPDVVVTDRQGRAAVKAVVRGGMVALPFAEVDAPSVTELVQREVTLVGPKAVQDLVNRVGHRTEIEAFL
;
A
#
# COMPACT_ATOMS: atom_id res chain seq x y z
N MET A 1 -24.99 -18.14 12.26
CA MET A 1 -23.96 -17.23 11.74
C MET A 1 -23.58 -16.32 12.89
N LYS A 2 -22.36 -16.47 13.43
CA LYS A 2 -21.82 -15.48 14.37
C LYS A 2 -21.34 -14.31 13.51
N ASP A 3 -21.74 -13.09 13.86
CA ASP A 3 -21.30 -11.89 13.16
C ASP A 3 -19.77 -11.87 13.10
N GLU A 4 -19.20 -11.85 11.90
CA GLU A 4 -17.77 -11.66 11.70
C GLU A 4 -17.43 -10.25 12.17
N ILE A 5 -16.94 -10.13 13.41
CA ILE A 5 -16.44 -8.86 13.92
C ILE A 5 -15.15 -8.57 13.16
N ALA A 6 -15.20 -7.58 12.27
CA ALA A 6 -13.99 -7.05 11.65
C ALA A 6 -13.01 -6.65 12.76
N THR A 7 -11.84 -7.28 12.76
CA THR A 7 -10.79 -7.00 13.75
C THR A 7 -10.17 -5.62 13.54
N LEU A 8 -10.25 -5.07 12.34
CA LEU A 8 -9.89 -3.68 12.07
C LEU A 8 -11.14 -2.80 12.09
N GLN A 9 -11.18 -1.84 13.02
CA GLN A 9 -12.26 -0.87 13.12
C GLN A 9 -11.73 0.55 12.85
N ILE A 10 -12.36 1.26 11.91
CA ILE A 10 -12.13 2.70 11.68
C ILE A 10 -13.21 3.49 12.42
N ARG A 11 -12.82 4.49 13.19
CA ARG A 11 -13.73 5.42 13.88
C ARG A 11 -13.44 6.85 13.45
N VAL A 12 -14.50 7.62 13.20
CA VAL A 12 -14.41 9.05 12.90
C VAL A 12 -15.04 9.82 14.05
N GLU A 13 -14.22 10.55 14.80
CA GLU A 13 -14.64 11.32 15.98
C GLU A 13 -14.13 12.76 15.81
N PHE A 14 -15.03 13.74 15.86
CA PHE A 14 -14.66 15.16 15.73
C PHE A 14 -13.85 15.52 14.48
N GLY A 15 -14.12 14.85 13.34
CA GLY A 15 -13.38 15.05 12.08
C GLY A 15 -12.03 14.34 12.02
N ILE A 16 -11.69 13.55 13.04
CA ILE A 16 -10.44 12.81 13.16
C ILE A 16 -10.72 11.33 12.91
N THR A 17 -9.93 10.70 12.05
CA THR A 17 -10.04 9.27 11.79
C THR A 17 -9.00 8.47 12.59
N ARG A 18 -9.47 7.46 13.33
CA ARG A 18 -8.65 6.55 14.16
C ARG A 18 -8.88 5.11 13.73
N MET A 19 -7.88 4.26 13.88
CA MET A 19 -7.98 2.84 13.53
C MET A 19 -7.53 1.94 14.68
N PHE A 20 -8.34 0.93 14.97
CA PHE A 20 -8.17 0.01 16.09
C PHE A 20 -8.04 -1.43 15.58
N ASP A 21 -7.05 -2.16 16.12
CA ASP A 21 -6.93 -3.61 16.01
C ASP A 21 -7.60 -4.29 17.19
N HIS A 22 -8.50 -5.20 16.91
CA HIS A 22 -9.15 -6.07 17.87
C HIS A 22 -8.60 -7.50 17.81
N ALA A 23 -7.58 -7.79 17.00
CA ALA A 23 -6.94 -9.10 16.99
C ALA A 23 -6.33 -9.45 18.35
N CYS A 24 -6.49 -10.70 18.80
CA CYS A 24 -5.96 -11.13 20.11
C CYS A 24 -4.45 -11.42 20.11
N GLY A 25 -3.84 -11.55 18.93
CA GLY A 25 -2.44 -11.94 18.76
C GLY A 25 -2.11 -13.42 19.07
N ASN A 26 -3.06 -14.18 19.63
CA ASN A 26 -2.79 -15.52 20.18
C ASN A 26 -3.43 -16.68 19.42
N CYS A 27 -4.49 -16.44 18.63
CA CYS A 27 -5.16 -17.51 17.88
C CYS A 27 -4.39 -17.87 16.59
N GLU A 28 -4.65 -19.05 16.03
CA GLU A 28 -3.99 -19.54 14.81
C GLU A 28 -4.08 -18.54 13.64
N ALA A 29 -5.21 -17.87 13.48
CA ALA A 29 -5.39 -16.84 12.45
C ALA A 29 -4.48 -15.62 12.68
N CYS A 30 -4.39 -15.13 13.93
CA CYS A 30 -3.49 -14.04 14.29
C CYS A 30 -2.03 -14.42 14.10
N LEU A 31 -1.63 -15.62 14.53
CA LEU A 31 -0.26 -16.13 14.37
C LEU A 31 0.14 -16.31 12.90
N ARG A 32 -0.85 -16.52 12.01
CA ARG A 32 -0.66 -16.57 10.55
C ARG A 32 -0.74 -15.21 9.86
N GLY A 33 -0.93 -14.11 10.62
CA GLY A 33 -1.08 -12.77 10.04
C GLY A 33 -2.40 -12.56 9.29
N VAL A 34 -3.39 -13.42 9.47
CA VAL A 34 -4.73 -13.27 8.89
C VAL A 34 -5.54 -12.38 9.83
N LEU A 35 -5.17 -11.10 9.85
CA LEU A 35 -5.60 -10.15 10.88
C LEU A 35 -7.12 -10.01 10.95
N LEU A 36 -7.84 -10.15 9.82
CA LEU A 36 -9.29 -10.03 9.72
C LEU A 36 -10.11 -11.21 10.27
N SER A 37 -9.46 -12.28 10.75
CA SER A 37 -10.14 -13.54 11.09
C SER A 37 -9.85 -14.02 12.52
N CYS A 38 -9.59 -13.09 13.44
CA CYS A 38 -9.42 -13.44 14.86
C CYS A 38 -10.66 -14.14 15.41
N THR A 39 -10.48 -15.30 16.05
CA THR A 39 -11.57 -16.07 16.65
C THR A 39 -12.01 -15.53 18.01
N GLU A 40 -11.16 -14.75 18.68
CA GLU A 40 -11.38 -14.18 20.01
C GLU A 40 -11.00 -12.69 20.05
N PRO A 41 -11.69 -11.81 19.32
CA PRO A 41 -11.31 -10.41 19.25
C PRO A 41 -11.44 -9.72 20.62
N TRP A 42 -10.51 -8.80 20.91
CA TRP A 42 -10.58 -7.98 22.12
C TRP A 42 -11.79 -7.05 22.10
N ALA A 43 -12.47 -6.90 23.24
CA ALA A 43 -13.59 -5.98 23.38
C ALA A 43 -13.16 -4.51 23.20
N VAL A 44 -11.93 -4.20 23.59
CA VAL A 44 -11.29 -2.89 23.41
C VAL A 44 -10.11 -3.10 22.47
N GLY A 45 -10.16 -2.48 21.28
CA GLY A 45 -9.09 -2.57 20.31
C GLY A 45 -7.89 -1.71 20.70
N VAL A 46 -6.72 -2.09 20.20
CA VAL A 46 -5.48 -1.30 20.31
C VAL A 46 -5.42 -0.34 19.13
N GLU A 47 -5.25 0.94 19.43
CA GLU A 47 -5.07 1.96 18.40
C GLU A 47 -3.75 1.70 17.64
N ILE A 48 -3.86 1.39 16.35
CA ILE A 48 -2.70 1.13 15.47
C ILE A 48 -2.15 2.45 14.93
N LEU A 49 -3.05 3.38 14.60
CA LEU A 49 -2.70 4.68 14.06
C LEU A 49 -2.62 5.70 15.19
N ARG A 50 -1.40 6.11 15.53
CA ARG A 50 -1.21 7.11 16.58
C ARG A 50 -1.52 8.50 16.04
N GLY A 51 -2.56 9.12 16.58
CA GLY A 51 -2.84 10.52 16.37
C GLY A 51 -3.92 10.79 15.33
N ALA A 52 -4.24 12.07 15.18
CA ALA A 52 -5.33 12.50 14.34
C ALA A 52 -4.95 12.46 12.86
N VAL A 53 -5.66 11.66 12.06
CA VAL A 53 -5.47 11.60 10.60
C VAL A 53 -6.67 12.20 9.90
N GLU A 54 -6.41 13.11 8.95
CA GLU A 54 -7.43 13.67 8.07
C GLU A 54 -8.09 12.56 7.24
N PRO A 55 -9.42 12.61 7.00
CA PRO A 55 -10.14 11.57 6.26
C PRO A 55 -9.52 11.22 4.90
N ASP A 56 -9.07 12.22 4.14
CA ASP A 56 -8.48 12.01 2.82
C ASP A 56 -7.12 11.32 2.87
N VAL A 57 -6.31 11.62 3.89
CA VAL A 57 -5.03 10.95 4.14
C VAL A 57 -5.30 9.49 4.51
N MET A 58 -6.28 9.25 5.39
CA MET A 58 -6.68 7.90 5.77
C MET A 58 -7.18 7.10 4.57
N LEU A 59 -8.06 7.66 3.76
CA LEU A 59 -8.63 6.98 2.59
C LEU A 59 -7.53 6.57 1.60
N ARG A 60 -6.58 7.47 1.30
CA ARG A 60 -5.43 7.14 0.45
C ARG A 60 -4.57 6.03 1.06
N ALA A 61 -4.26 6.14 2.35
CA ALA A 61 -3.42 5.16 3.04
C ALA A 61 -4.09 3.77 3.07
N VAL A 62 -5.37 3.69 3.41
CA VAL A 62 -6.14 2.44 3.44
C VAL A 62 -6.27 1.82 2.05
N THR A 63 -6.53 2.61 1.02
CA THR A 63 -6.66 2.08 -0.34
C THR A 63 -5.32 1.61 -0.92
N ALA A 64 -4.22 2.30 -0.62
CA ALA A 64 -2.87 1.84 -0.97
C ALA A 64 -2.48 0.56 -0.22
N ALA A 65 -2.79 0.48 1.08
CA ALA A 65 -2.57 -0.72 1.89
C ALA A 65 -3.43 -1.91 1.41
N ALA A 66 -4.68 -1.68 1.01
CA ALA A 66 -5.54 -2.70 0.42
C ALA A 66 -5.01 -3.21 -0.93
N ALA A 67 -4.45 -2.31 -1.76
CA ALA A 67 -3.77 -2.69 -2.99
C ALA A 67 -2.54 -3.56 -2.71
N PHE A 68 -1.72 -3.19 -1.72
CA PHE A 68 -0.59 -4.00 -1.27
C PHE A 68 -1.04 -5.38 -0.79
N ALA A 69 -2.05 -5.46 0.08
CA ALA A 69 -2.59 -6.73 0.58
C ALA A 69 -3.09 -7.65 -0.55
N SER A 70 -3.57 -7.06 -1.65
CA SER A 70 -4.07 -7.78 -2.83
C SER A 70 -2.99 -8.12 -3.85
N SER A 71 -1.74 -7.65 -3.66
CA SER A 71 -0.66 -7.78 -4.65
C SER A 71 -0.09 -9.20 -4.77
N GLY A 72 -0.25 -10.02 -3.73
CA GLY A 72 0.41 -11.32 -3.64
C GLY A 72 1.92 -11.20 -3.42
N ALA A 73 2.41 -10.06 -2.92
CA ALA A 73 3.80 -9.89 -2.51
C ALA A 73 4.22 -10.98 -1.52
N SER A 74 5.46 -11.46 -1.68
CA SER A 74 6.02 -12.46 -0.76
C SER A 74 6.16 -11.89 0.64
N THR A 75 6.00 -12.74 1.66
CA THR A 75 6.08 -12.33 3.08
C THR A 75 7.46 -11.83 3.49
N ASP A 76 8.51 -12.19 2.77
CA ASP A 76 9.90 -11.75 2.97
C ASP A 76 10.31 -10.56 2.09
N ALA A 77 9.43 -10.07 1.22
CA ALA A 77 9.70 -8.95 0.33
C ALA A 77 10.12 -7.70 1.12
N VAL A 78 11.12 -6.97 0.63
CA VAL A 78 11.50 -5.67 1.19
C VAL A 78 10.60 -4.60 0.59
N VAL A 79 9.82 -3.96 1.45
CA VAL A 79 8.81 -2.95 1.07
C VAL A 79 9.34 -1.55 1.36
N LEU A 80 9.27 -0.68 0.36
CA LEU A 80 9.48 0.76 0.55
C LEU A 80 8.13 1.48 0.52
N VAL A 81 7.84 2.24 1.56
CA VAL A 81 6.68 3.14 1.63
C VAL A 81 7.13 4.55 1.28
N LEU A 82 6.56 5.11 0.21
CA LEU A 82 6.76 6.51 -0.21
C LEU A 82 5.52 7.32 0.16
N SER A 83 5.60 8.09 1.24
CA SER A 83 4.49 8.85 1.81
C SER A 83 5.00 10.07 2.57
N ASP A 84 4.22 11.15 2.57
CA ASP A 84 4.49 12.35 3.39
C ASP A 84 4.01 12.18 4.84
N THR A 85 3.27 11.10 5.11
CA THR A 85 2.66 10.81 6.41
C THR A 85 3.03 9.40 6.90
N PRO A 86 3.19 9.21 8.23
CA PRO A 86 3.53 7.91 8.79
C PRO A 86 2.39 6.89 8.71
N THR A 87 1.16 7.35 8.42
CA THR A 87 -0.06 6.53 8.41
C THR A 87 0.08 5.32 7.48
N LEU A 88 0.54 5.53 6.25
CA LEU A 88 0.68 4.43 5.28
C LEU A 88 1.72 3.41 5.75
N ALA A 89 2.86 3.87 6.27
CA ALA A 89 3.90 2.97 6.77
C ALA A 89 3.42 2.14 7.97
N GLN A 90 2.66 2.75 8.89
CA GLN A 90 2.03 2.04 10.00
C GLN A 90 1.05 0.96 9.54
N LEU A 91 0.22 1.26 8.53
CA LEU A 91 -0.69 0.27 7.94
C LEU A 91 0.05 -0.89 7.29
N ILE A 92 1.10 -0.59 6.49
CA ILE A 92 1.89 -1.64 5.84
C ILE A 92 2.61 -2.51 6.87
N ARG A 93 3.19 -1.93 7.92
CA ARG A 93 3.82 -2.70 9.02
C ARG A 93 2.82 -3.56 9.79
N ALA A 94 1.55 -3.16 9.83
CA ALA A 94 0.52 -3.98 10.47
C ALA A 94 0.23 -5.25 9.66
N ILE A 95 0.24 -5.17 8.32
CA ILE A 95 -0.17 -6.28 7.43
C ILE A 95 0.99 -7.04 6.78
N HIS A 96 2.23 -6.54 6.86
CA HIS A 96 3.42 -7.16 6.30
C HIS A 96 4.41 -7.53 7.39
N VAL A 97 4.89 -8.77 7.38
CA VAL A 97 5.84 -9.30 8.37
C VAL A 97 7.31 -9.04 8.01
N GLY A 98 7.58 -8.72 6.75
CA GLY A 98 8.93 -8.46 6.25
C GLY A 98 9.45 -7.05 6.57
N GLN A 99 10.56 -6.69 5.95
CA GLN A 99 11.18 -5.38 6.16
C GLN A 99 10.37 -4.27 5.49
N VAL A 100 10.01 -3.25 6.26
CA VAL A 100 9.31 -2.05 5.78
C VAL A 100 10.19 -0.83 6.04
N LEU A 101 10.64 -0.20 4.96
CA LEU A 101 11.30 1.09 4.97
C LEU A 101 10.30 2.18 4.64
N GLU A 102 10.48 3.37 5.22
CA GLU A 102 9.63 4.53 5.01
C GLU A 102 10.49 5.70 4.55
N SER A 103 10.00 6.46 3.58
CA SER A 103 10.64 7.69 3.14
C SER A 103 9.62 8.62 2.49
N THR A 104 9.93 9.91 2.46
CA THR A 104 9.22 10.88 1.63
C THR A 104 9.79 10.92 0.20
N SER A 105 10.95 10.28 -0.05
CA SER A 105 11.65 10.35 -1.33
C SER A 105 12.40 9.07 -1.65
N SER A 106 12.23 8.54 -2.86
CA SER A 106 13.02 7.39 -3.34
C SER A 106 14.52 7.68 -3.49
N ALA A 107 14.93 8.95 -3.41
CA ALA A 107 16.32 9.39 -3.53
C ALA A 107 17.01 9.58 -2.17
N ASP A 108 16.32 9.34 -1.06
CA ASP A 108 16.85 9.46 0.30
C ASP A 108 18.11 8.58 0.48
N PRO A 109 19.25 9.18 0.88
CA PRO A 109 20.52 8.45 1.03
C PRO A 109 20.47 7.36 2.09
N ASP A 110 19.74 7.56 3.19
CA ASP A 110 19.69 6.61 4.31
C ASP A 110 18.88 5.37 3.90
N VAL A 111 17.77 5.59 3.19
CA VAL A 111 16.94 4.52 2.63
C VAL A 111 17.71 3.75 1.56
N ARG A 112 18.49 4.44 0.73
CA ARG A 112 19.33 3.78 -0.28
C ARG A 112 20.44 2.94 0.35
N ALA A 113 21.06 3.41 1.43
CA ALA A 113 22.04 2.63 2.18
C ALA A 113 21.38 1.38 2.79
N ALA A 114 20.23 1.53 3.45
CA ALA A 114 19.48 0.40 4.00
C ALA A 114 19.07 -0.62 2.92
N LEU A 115 18.61 -0.15 1.75
CA LEU A 115 18.26 -1.04 0.63
C LEU A 115 19.47 -1.80 0.07
N GLN A 116 20.66 -1.21 0.06
CA GLN A 116 21.89 -1.90 -0.36
C GLN A 116 22.28 -3.03 0.58
N GLU A 117 21.96 -2.90 1.86
CA GLU A 117 22.18 -3.95 2.86
C GLU A 117 21.11 -5.05 2.80
N LEU A 118 19.86 -4.66 2.52
CA LEU A 118 18.71 -5.56 2.55
C LEU A 118 18.46 -6.31 1.24
N THR A 119 18.83 -5.75 0.09
CA THR A 119 18.55 -6.38 -1.21
C THR A 119 19.76 -6.44 -2.12
N PRO A 120 19.88 -7.47 -2.98
CA PRO A 120 21.03 -7.62 -3.88
C PRO A 120 21.17 -6.49 -4.90
N THR A 121 20.07 -5.79 -5.20
CA THR A 121 20.04 -4.74 -6.24
C THR A 121 20.07 -3.33 -5.66
N GLY A 122 20.04 -3.18 -4.34
CA GLY A 122 19.86 -1.88 -3.68
C GLY A 122 18.50 -1.25 -3.98
N ARG A 123 17.50 -2.06 -4.33
CA ARG A 123 16.14 -1.65 -4.69
C ARG A 123 15.12 -2.52 -3.97
N PRO A 124 13.95 -1.97 -3.59
CA PRO A 124 12.91 -2.74 -2.95
C PRO A 124 12.19 -3.65 -3.95
N ASP A 125 11.63 -4.75 -3.44
CA ASP A 125 10.79 -5.67 -4.22
C ASP A 125 9.41 -5.07 -4.49
N VAL A 126 8.91 -4.31 -3.51
CA VAL A 126 7.61 -3.66 -3.55
C VAL A 126 7.74 -2.20 -3.12
N VAL A 127 7.09 -1.31 -3.84
CA VAL A 127 6.90 0.08 -3.41
C VAL A 127 5.42 0.36 -3.19
N VAL A 128 5.06 0.87 -2.02
CA VAL A 128 3.71 1.35 -1.73
C VAL A 128 3.76 2.86 -1.65
N THR A 129 2.88 3.56 -2.36
CA THR A 129 2.82 5.01 -2.27
C THR A 129 1.38 5.50 -2.34
N ASP A 130 1.09 6.61 -1.68
CA ASP A 130 -0.20 7.28 -1.71
C ASP A 130 -0.27 8.41 -2.76
N ARG A 131 0.87 8.81 -3.34
CA ARG A 131 0.96 9.98 -4.26
C ARG A 131 2.02 9.85 -5.37
N GLN A 132 3.13 9.16 -5.13
CA GLN A 132 4.35 9.27 -5.93
C GLN A 132 4.55 8.11 -6.92
N GLY A 133 3.56 7.85 -7.78
CA GLY A 133 3.55 6.67 -8.67
C GLY A 133 4.77 6.54 -9.59
N ARG A 134 5.18 7.61 -10.26
CA ARG A 134 6.37 7.63 -11.12
C ARG A 134 7.67 7.37 -10.36
N ALA A 135 7.84 7.99 -9.20
CA ALA A 135 9.02 7.76 -8.35
C ALA A 135 9.05 6.31 -7.86
N ALA A 136 7.90 5.76 -7.49
CA ALA A 136 7.77 4.37 -7.05
C ALA A 136 8.21 3.37 -8.13
N VAL A 137 7.75 3.55 -9.38
CA VAL A 137 8.16 2.72 -10.52
C VAL A 137 9.67 2.81 -10.77
N LYS A 138 10.28 4.00 -10.61
CA LYS A 138 11.72 4.17 -10.77
C LYS A 138 12.53 3.60 -9.61
N ALA A 139 11.94 3.51 -8.42
CA ALA A 139 12.59 3.00 -7.22
C ALA A 139 12.64 1.47 -7.21
N VAL A 140 11.50 0.82 -7.49
CA VAL A 140 11.32 -0.63 -7.41
C VAL A 140 12.30 -1.41 -8.29
N VAL A 141 12.67 -2.62 -7.88
CA VAL A 141 13.44 -3.56 -8.71
C VAL A 141 12.71 -3.88 -10.03
N ARG A 142 13.47 -4.22 -11.07
CA ARG A 142 12.88 -4.72 -12.32
C ARG A 142 12.08 -6.01 -12.03
N GLY A 143 10.88 -6.13 -12.58
CA GLY A 143 9.97 -7.24 -12.27
C GLY A 143 9.20 -7.08 -10.95
N GLY A 144 9.46 -6.01 -10.18
CA GLY A 144 8.83 -5.77 -8.89
C GLY A 144 7.43 -5.17 -8.98
N MET A 145 6.87 -4.82 -7.82
CA MET A 145 5.48 -4.36 -7.71
C MET A 145 5.37 -2.94 -7.17
N VAL A 146 4.38 -2.19 -7.66
CA VAL A 146 4.01 -0.89 -7.10
C VAL A 146 2.53 -0.91 -6.73
N ALA A 147 2.24 -0.68 -5.46
CA ALA A 147 0.89 -0.55 -4.93
C ALA A 147 0.49 0.94 -4.85
N LEU A 148 -0.63 1.28 -5.49
CA LEU A 148 -1.16 2.64 -5.61
C LEU A 148 -2.56 2.71 -5.00
N PRO A 149 -2.99 3.85 -4.42
CA PRO A 149 -4.36 4.06 -3.98
C PRO A 149 -5.32 4.20 -5.18
N PHE A 150 -6.61 4.32 -4.88
CA PHE A 150 -7.64 4.68 -5.87
C PHE A 150 -7.65 6.20 -6.21
N ALA A 151 -6.77 6.99 -5.60
CA ALA A 151 -6.71 8.44 -5.78
C ALA A 151 -5.81 8.88 -6.94
N GLU A 152 -5.85 10.18 -7.27
CA GLU A 152 -4.90 10.79 -8.20
C GLU A 152 -3.46 10.62 -7.68
N VAL A 153 -2.63 9.98 -8.51
CA VAL A 153 -1.20 9.78 -8.30
C VAL A 153 -0.46 10.26 -9.53
N ASP A 154 0.80 10.68 -9.38
CA ASP A 154 1.66 10.94 -10.54
C ASP A 154 1.87 9.62 -11.30
N ALA A 155 1.11 9.44 -12.38
CA ALA A 155 1.05 8.19 -13.11
C ALA A 155 2.35 7.95 -13.90
N PRO A 156 2.97 6.77 -13.79
CA PRO A 156 4.07 6.38 -14.66
C PRO A 156 3.56 6.21 -16.10
N SER A 157 4.45 6.43 -17.07
CA SER A 157 4.13 6.12 -18.48
C SER A 157 4.09 4.60 -18.71
N VAL A 158 3.30 4.16 -19.70
CA VAL A 158 3.25 2.75 -20.13
C VAL A 158 4.65 2.26 -20.51
N THR A 159 5.44 3.11 -21.18
CA THR A 159 6.83 2.79 -21.54
C THR A 159 7.70 2.52 -20.31
N GLU A 160 7.61 3.34 -19.26
CA GLU A 160 8.36 3.12 -18.02
C GLU A 160 7.96 1.79 -17.35
N LEU A 161 6.68 1.43 -17.37
CA LEU A 161 6.18 0.16 -16.83
C LEU A 161 6.71 -1.04 -17.59
N VAL A 162 6.58 -1.01 -18.92
CA VAL A 162 7.00 -2.12 -19.79
C VAL A 162 8.50 -2.32 -19.75
N GLN A 163 9.30 -1.23 -19.82
CA GLN A 163 10.76 -1.33 -19.80
C GLN A 163 11.32 -1.89 -18.47
N ARG A 164 10.58 -1.70 -17.37
CA ARG A 164 10.98 -2.16 -16.04
C ARG A 164 10.25 -3.42 -15.59
N GLU A 165 9.35 -3.95 -16.41
CA GLU A 165 8.53 -5.13 -16.10
C GLU A 165 7.78 -4.97 -14.76
N VAL A 166 7.33 -3.75 -14.45
CA VAL A 166 6.71 -3.45 -13.15
C VAL A 166 5.24 -3.82 -13.16
N THR A 167 4.82 -4.53 -12.13
CA THR A 167 3.41 -4.81 -11.88
C THR A 167 2.78 -3.67 -11.08
N LEU A 168 1.79 -2.99 -11.66
CA LEU A 168 0.98 -2.01 -10.92
C LEU A 168 -0.22 -2.71 -10.28
N VAL A 169 -0.38 -2.50 -8.98
CA VAL A 169 -1.53 -2.99 -8.21
C VAL A 169 -2.26 -1.78 -7.64
N GLY A 170 -3.53 -1.65 -7.95
CA GLY A 170 -4.42 -0.66 -7.36
C GLY A 170 -5.73 -1.31 -6.93
N PRO A 171 -6.55 -0.66 -6.08
CA PRO A 171 -7.92 -1.10 -5.84
C PRO A 171 -8.63 -1.22 -7.19
N LYS A 172 -9.58 -2.16 -7.29
CA LYS A 172 -10.23 -2.69 -8.51
C LYS A 172 -10.92 -1.69 -9.47
N ALA A 173 -10.55 -0.42 -9.49
CA ALA A 173 -10.90 0.59 -10.48
C ALA A 173 -9.68 1.14 -11.26
N VAL A 174 -8.59 0.35 -11.35
CA VAL A 174 -7.61 0.43 -12.45
C VAL A 174 -8.33 0.28 -13.83
N GLN A 175 -9.52 -0.35 -13.83
CA GLN A 175 -10.39 -0.56 -14.99
C GLN A 175 -10.84 0.76 -15.65
N ASP A 176 -11.17 1.81 -14.89
CA ASP A 176 -11.64 3.08 -15.45
C ASP A 176 -10.51 3.95 -16.02
N LEU A 177 -9.29 3.79 -15.49
CA LEU A 177 -8.10 4.49 -15.96
C LEU A 177 -7.55 3.86 -17.25
N VAL A 178 -7.50 2.53 -17.34
CA VAL A 178 -7.14 1.80 -18.57
C VAL A 178 -8.17 2.04 -19.68
N ASN A 179 -9.47 2.06 -19.35
CA ASN A 179 -10.53 2.33 -20.34
C ASN A 179 -10.52 3.78 -20.86
N ARG A 180 -10.06 4.78 -20.09
CA ARG A 180 -9.92 6.17 -20.59
C ARG A 180 -8.64 6.39 -21.40
N VAL A 181 -7.55 5.72 -21.05
CA VAL A 181 -6.27 5.85 -21.76
C VAL A 181 -6.28 5.08 -23.08
N GLY A 182 -7.04 3.98 -23.18
CA GLY A 182 -7.23 3.24 -24.44
C GLY A 182 -8.15 3.92 -25.48
N HIS A 183 -8.94 4.93 -25.10
CA HIS A 183 -9.96 5.53 -25.98
C HIS A 183 -9.74 7.00 -26.38
N ARG A 184 -8.54 7.57 -26.15
CA ARG A 184 -8.23 8.96 -26.56
C ARG A 184 -7.06 9.09 -27.54
N THR A 185 -6.60 7.97 -28.11
CA THR A 185 -5.60 7.95 -29.20
C THR A 185 -6.23 7.53 -30.52
N GLU A 186 -7.32 8.18 -30.91
CA GLU A 186 -7.72 8.26 -32.33
C GLU A 186 -8.04 9.72 -32.64
N ILE A 187 -7.05 10.38 -33.25
CA ILE A 187 -7.28 11.54 -34.11
C ILE A 187 -7.83 10.98 -35.44
N GLU A 188 -9.06 11.39 -35.74
CA GLU A 188 -9.67 11.66 -37.05
C GLU A 188 -9.21 10.85 -38.27
N ALA A 189 -10.11 10.03 -38.84
CA ALA A 189 -10.09 9.70 -40.27
C ALA A 189 -11.33 8.87 -40.73
N PHE A 190 -12.05 9.43 -41.70
CA PHE A 190 -12.85 8.79 -42.75
C PHE A 190 -14.31 8.33 -42.51
N LEU A 191 -15.19 9.05 -43.24
CA LEU A 191 -16.58 8.83 -43.70
C LEU A 191 -17.72 9.11 -42.71
#